data_AF-A0A8J3PPD1-F1
#
_entry.id   AF-A0A8J3PPD1-F1
#
_cell.length_a   1.000
_cell.length_b   1.000
_cell.length_c   1.000
_cell.angle_alpha   90.00
_cell.angle_beta   90.00
_cell.angle_gamma   90.00
#
_symmetry.space_group_name_H-M   'P 1'
#
loop_
_entity.id
_entity.type
_entity.pdbx_description
1 polymer ?
#
loop_
_entity_poly.entity_id
_entity_poly.type
_entity_poly.pdbx_seq_one_letter_code
_entity_poly.pdbx_strand_id
1 'polypeptide(L)'
;MTLRWHRRDAPLPAAAVVASGAVMAELRADTLIRVAAGAQLRVCASQEQGWLIVLGDRAELPWADGAVYLGWDGGVLVPTLTEPWPCADLLREPLRRLVGQQVGLVALLPGLVLAGPLPREPVDPARLDPDV
;
A
#
# COMPACT_ATOMS: atom_id res chain seq x y z
N MET A 1 -0.21 -22.19 -12.07
CA MET A 1 -0.78 -22.15 -10.70
C MET A 1 -1.77 -21.00 -10.66
N THR A 2 -2.95 -21.20 -10.08
CA THR A 2 -3.98 -20.15 -10.00
C THR A 2 -3.91 -19.50 -8.63
N LEU A 3 -3.73 -18.17 -8.60
CA LEU A 3 -3.79 -17.37 -7.39
C LEU A 3 -5.22 -17.39 -6.84
N ARG A 4 -5.38 -17.80 -5.58
CA ARG A 4 -6.67 -17.72 -4.85
C ARG A 4 -6.53 -16.82 -3.65
N TRP A 5 -7.67 -16.38 -3.12
CA TRP A 5 -7.74 -15.53 -1.94
C TRP A 5 -8.63 -16.17 -0.90
N HIS A 6 -8.14 -16.19 0.33
CA HIS A 6 -8.87 -16.72 1.48
C HIS A 6 -8.99 -15.63 2.55
N ARG A 7 -10.05 -15.68 3.34
CA ARG A 7 -10.15 -14.85 4.54
C ARG A 7 -9.13 -15.36 5.56
N ARG A 8 -8.39 -14.45 6.17
CA ARG A 8 -7.48 -14.78 7.28
C ARG A 8 -8.30 -15.05 8.55
N ASP A 9 -7.82 -15.99 9.35
CA ASP A 9 -8.36 -16.23 10.70
C ASP A 9 -8.07 -15.04 11.63
N ALA A 10 -6.87 -14.46 11.51
CA ALA A 10 -6.45 -13.27 12.24
C ALA A 10 -6.02 -12.16 11.27
N PRO A 11 -6.51 -10.91 11.44
CA PRO A 11 -6.05 -9.80 10.62
C PRO A 11 -4.55 -9.52 10.80
N LEU A 12 -3.87 -9.14 9.72
CA LEU A 12 -2.52 -8.58 9.85
C LEU A 12 -2.57 -7.19 10.51
N PRO A 13 -1.53 -6.81 11.28
CA PRO A 13 -1.32 -5.42 11.64
C PRO A 13 -1.22 -4.56 10.39
N ALA A 14 -2.05 -3.52 10.31
CA ALA A 14 -1.97 -2.57 9.22
C ALA A 14 -0.63 -1.80 9.29
N ALA A 15 0.09 -1.80 8.18
CA ALA A 15 1.34 -1.07 7.99
C ALA A 15 1.26 -0.11 6.79
N ALA A 16 0.21 -0.23 6.00
CA ALA A 16 -0.09 0.67 4.90
C ALA A 16 -1.59 0.71 4.60
N VAL A 17 -1.99 1.69 3.81
CA VAL A 17 -3.32 1.81 3.20
C VAL A 17 -3.15 2.20 1.74
N VAL A 18 -3.93 1.58 0.86
CA VAL A 18 -3.91 1.85 -0.57
C VAL A 18 -5.27 2.30 -1.07
N ALA A 19 -5.26 3.27 -1.97
CA ALA A 19 -6.42 3.67 -2.75
C ALA A 19 -6.07 3.76 -4.23
N SER A 20 -7.08 3.58 -5.07
CA SER A 20 -7.00 3.73 -6.52
C SER A 20 -8.20 4.50 -7.05
N GLY A 21 -8.05 5.17 -8.19
CA GLY A 21 -9.12 5.95 -8.82
C GLY A 21 -9.65 7.07 -7.90
N ALA A 22 -10.97 7.23 -7.83
CA ALA A 22 -11.61 8.35 -7.13
C ALA A 22 -11.29 8.42 -5.62
N VAL A 23 -11.04 7.27 -4.98
CA VAL A 23 -10.72 7.19 -3.53
C VAL A 23 -9.37 7.82 -3.20
N MET A 24 -8.47 7.96 -4.20
CA MET A 24 -7.14 8.53 -3.98
C MET A 24 -7.18 9.96 -3.45
N ALA A 25 -8.15 10.77 -3.87
CA ALA A 25 -8.26 12.15 -3.45
C ALA A 25 -8.56 12.26 -1.95
N GLU A 26 -9.50 11.44 -1.46
CA GLU A 26 -9.83 11.36 -0.03
C GLU A 26 -8.65 10.84 0.79
N LEU A 27 -8.03 9.74 0.34
CA LEU A 27 -6.86 9.18 1.02
C LEU A 27 -5.72 10.20 1.11
N ARG A 28 -5.48 10.95 0.04
CA ARG A 28 -4.46 12.00 -0.02
C ARG A 28 -4.76 13.15 0.96
N ALA A 29 -5.99 13.64 0.98
CA ALA A 29 -6.41 14.72 1.88
C ALA A 29 -6.23 14.30 3.34
N ASP A 30 -6.67 13.10 3.71
CA ASP A 30 -6.54 12.61 5.08
C ASP A 30 -5.08 12.31 5.49
N THR A 31 -4.25 11.91 4.51
CA THR A 31 -2.78 11.81 4.69
C THR A 31 -2.18 13.17 5.02
N LEU A 32 -2.52 14.23 4.28
CA LEU A 32 -2.02 15.59 4.51
C LEU A 32 -2.39 16.09 5.90
N ILE A 33 -3.63 15.86 6.35
CA ILE A 33 -4.09 16.23 7.70
C ILE A 33 -3.21 15.57 8.77
N ARG A 34 -2.89 14.29 8.61
CA ARG A 34 -2.06 13.54 9.57
C ARG A 34 -0.61 13.98 9.57
N VAL A 35 -0.01 14.20 8.40
CA VAL A 35 1.37 14.70 8.32
C VAL A 35 1.47 16.10 8.92
N ALA A 36 0.48 16.97 8.68
CA ALA A 36 0.40 18.28 9.32
C ALA A 36 0.28 18.19 10.86
N ALA A 37 -0.33 17.12 11.37
CA ALA A 37 -0.38 16.82 12.80
C ALA A 37 0.89 16.13 13.35
N GLY A 38 1.92 15.91 12.52
CA GLY A 38 3.21 15.36 12.91
C GLY A 38 3.43 13.87 12.63
N ALA A 39 2.48 13.20 11.97
CA ALA A 39 2.59 11.78 11.64
C ALA A 39 3.78 11.49 10.71
N GLN A 40 4.47 10.37 10.94
CA GLN A 40 5.67 9.96 10.18
C GLN A 40 5.28 9.06 9.00
N LEU A 41 4.32 9.54 8.20
CA LEU A 41 3.79 8.80 7.04
C LEU A 41 4.74 8.88 5.85
N ARG A 42 4.79 7.81 5.05
CA ARG A 42 5.59 7.69 3.84
C ARG A 42 4.69 7.34 2.68
N VAL A 43 4.96 7.88 1.50
CA VAL A 43 4.05 7.73 0.35
C VAL A 43 4.77 7.14 -0.84
N CYS A 44 4.12 6.16 -1.47
CA CYS A 44 4.46 5.67 -2.81
C CYS A 44 3.22 5.86 -3.68
N ALA A 45 3.35 6.49 -4.84
CA ALA A 45 2.23 6.74 -5.73
C ALA A 45 2.66 6.58 -7.18
N SER A 46 1.69 6.24 -8.04
CA SER A 46 1.83 6.34 -9.49
C SER A 46 0.61 7.07 -10.03
N GLN A 47 0.83 8.29 -10.55
CA GLN A 47 -0.24 9.08 -11.15
C GLN A 47 -0.70 8.45 -12.48
N GLU A 48 0.24 7.95 -13.29
CA GLU A 48 -0.07 7.26 -14.54
C GLU A 48 -0.95 6.02 -14.33
N GLN A 49 -0.66 5.26 -13.27
CA GLN A 49 -1.38 4.02 -12.95
C GLN A 49 -2.54 4.23 -11.98
N GLY A 50 -2.78 5.47 -11.53
CA GLY A 50 -3.94 5.82 -10.71
C GLY A 50 -4.01 5.11 -9.36
N TRP A 51 -2.90 5.05 -8.62
CA TRP A 51 -2.89 4.51 -7.25
C TRP A 51 -1.97 5.28 -6.27
N LEU A 52 -2.30 5.19 -4.98
CA LEU A 52 -1.60 5.80 -3.85
C LEU A 52 -1.49 4.78 -2.71
N ILE A 53 -0.27 4.50 -2.24
CA ILE A 53 0.02 3.71 -1.04
C ILE A 53 0.64 4.64 0.01
N VAL A 54 0.02 4.69 1.18
CA VAL A 54 0.51 5.40 2.36
C VAL A 54 0.99 4.36 3.37
N LEU A 55 2.25 4.44 3.78
CA LEU A 55 2.89 3.55 4.76
C LEU A 55 3.12 4.33 6.06
N GLY A 56 2.99 3.65 7.20
CA GLY A 56 3.18 4.27 8.50
C GLY A 56 2.78 3.36 9.64
N ASP A 57 2.92 3.85 10.86
CA ASP A 57 2.41 3.16 12.04
C ASP A 57 0.88 3.11 12.01
N ARG A 58 0.31 2.00 12.50
CA ARG A 58 -1.14 1.75 12.45
C ARG A 58 -1.98 2.90 13.02
N ALA A 59 -1.51 3.53 14.09
CA ALA A 59 -2.20 4.63 14.76
C ALA A 59 -2.21 5.92 13.92
N GLU A 60 -1.29 6.04 12.98
CA GLU A 60 -1.11 7.21 12.13
C GLU A 60 -1.75 7.03 10.75
N LEU A 61 -2.11 5.81 10.35
CA LEU A 61 -2.61 5.57 9.00
C LEU A 61 -3.91 6.37 8.71
N PRO A 62 -4.02 6.95 7.51
CA PRO A 62 -5.22 7.64 7.08
C PRO A 62 -6.40 6.67 6.89
N TRP A 63 -7.60 7.21 7.05
CA TRP A 63 -8.86 6.56 6.73
C TRP A 63 -9.43 7.18 5.46
N ALA A 64 -9.86 6.32 4.55
CA ALA A 64 -10.64 6.72 3.38
C ALA A 64 -11.60 5.59 3.02
N ASP A 65 -12.85 5.94 2.73
CA ASP A 65 -13.86 4.93 2.41
C ASP A 65 -13.55 4.25 1.07
N GLY A 66 -13.48 2.92 1.09
CA GLY A 66 -13.08 2.13 -0.07
C GLY A 66 -11.57 1.94 -0.24
N ALA A 67 -10.74 2.51 0.65
CA ALA A 67 -9.32 2.16 0.71
C ALA A 67 -9.11 0.77 1.31
N VAL A 68 -8.01 0.12 0.92
CA VAL A 68 -7.65 -1.22 1.41
C VAL A 68 -6.46 -1.10 2.35
N TYR A 69 -6.65 -1.52 3.61
CA TYR A 69 -5.55 -1.63 4.56
C TYR A 69 -4.69 -2.85 4.25
N LEU A 70 -3.38 -2.66 4.27
CA LEU A 70 -2.38 -3.66 3.95
C LEU A 70 -1.48 -3.92 5.15
N GLY A 71 -1.09 -5.18 5.31
CA GLY A 71 -0.06 -5.62 6.25
C GLY A 71 1.10 -6.28 5.52
N TRP A 72 2.27 -6.32 6.17
CA TRP A 72 3.41 -7.05 5.64
C TRP A 72 3.21 -8.56 5.84
N ASP A 73 3.32 -9.30 4.74
CA ASP A 73 3.42 -10.76 4.73
C ASP A 73 4.58 -11.13 3.82
N GLY A 74 5.68 -11.55 4.43
CA GLY A 74 6.83 -11.95 3.66
C GLY A 74 7.45 -10.83 2.82
N GLY A 75 7.52 -9.61 3.34
CA GLY A 75 8.05 -8.46 2.59
C GLY A 75 7.23 -8.05 1.36
N VAL A 76 6.01 -8.56 1.24
CA VAL A 76 4.98 -8.10 0.29
C VAL A 76 3.85 -7.50 1.12
N LEU A 77 3.30 -6.37 0.69
CA LEU A 77 2.08 -5.83 1.27
C LEU A 77 0.87 -6.60 0.73
N VAL A 78 0.00 -7.08 1.62
CA VAL A 78 -1.24 -7.79 1.26
C VAL A 78 -2.39 -7.25 2.11
N PRO A 79 -3.66 -7.36 1.65
CA PRO A 79 -4.81 -6.98 2.46
C PRO A 79 -4.78 -7.57 3.86
N THR A 80 -5.15 -6.78 4.88
CA THR A 80 -5.07 -7.23 6.28
C THR A 80 -6.04 -8.36 6.60
N LEU A 81 -7.15 -8.49 5.85
CA LEU A 81 -8.22 -9.45 6.12
C LEU A 81 -8.19 -10.69 5.23
N THR A 82 -7.41 -10.67 4.16
CA THR A 82 -7.31 -11.80 3.21
C THR A 82 -5.86 -12.16 2.94
N GLU A 83 -5.64 -13.40 2.54
CA GLU A 83 -4.32 -13.89 2.16
C GLU A 83 -4.34 -14.61 0.82
N PRO A 84 -3.26 -14.52 0.04
CA PRO A 84 -3.13 -15.26 -1.19
C PRO A 84 -2.84 -16.75 -0.93
N TRP A 85 -3.27 -17.61 -1.85
CA TRP A 85 -2.80 -18.98 -1.98
C TRP A 85 -2.19 -19.20 -3.36
N PRO A 86 -0.92 -19.63 -3.49
CA PRO A 86 0.06 -19.86 -2.40
C PRO A 86 0.34 -18.61 -1.56
N CYS A 87 0.85 -18.79 -0.33
CA CYS A 87 1.11 -17.69 0.60
C CYS A 87 2.11 -16.65 0.03
N ALA A 88 2.05 -15.42 0.53
CA ALA A 88 2.80 -14.29 -0.02
C ALA A 88 4.32 -14.53 -0.05
N ASP A 89 4.85 -15.24 0.95
CA ASP A 89 6.25 -15.68 1.02
C ASP A 89 6.70 -16.47 -0.21
N LEU A 90 5.87 -17.43 -0.66
CA LEU A 90 6.15 -18.24 -1.85
C LEU A 90 6.01 -17.43 -3.14
N LEU A 91 5.20 -16.36 -3.12
CA LEU A 91 4.96 -15.49 -4.26
C LEU A 91 5.99 -14.37 -4.39
N ARG A 92 6.78 -14.07 -3.35
CA ARG A 92 7.74 -12.95 -3.30
C ARG A 92 8.65 -12.89 -4.53
N GLU A 93 9.32 -14.01 -4.83
CA GLU A 93 10.28 -14.06 -5.93
C GLU A 93 9.62 -14.00 -7.32
N PRO A 94 8.53 -14.75 -7.60
CA PRO A 94 7.73 -14.55 -8.81
C PRO A 94 7.26 -13.09 -9.00
N LEU A 95 6.79 -12.43 -7.94
CA LEU A 95 6.34 -11.04 -8.01
C LEU A 95 7.49 -10.09 -8.35
N ARG A 96 8.67 -10.25 -7.74
CA ARG A 96 9.86 -9.46 -8.05
C ARG A 96 10.29 -9.59 -9.51
N ARG A 97 10.16 -10.78 -10.11
CA ARG A 97 10.45 -10.97 -11.53
C ARG A 97 9.41 -10.29 -12.42
N LEU A 98 8.13 -10.31 -12.02
CA LEU A 98 7.05 -9.67 -12.76
C LEU A 98 7.21 -8.15 -12.81
N VAL A 99 7.55 -7.52 -11.68
CA VAL A 99 7.60 -6.06 -11.56
C VAL A 99 9.00 -5.46 -11.77
N GLY A 100 10.03 -6.32 -11.85
CA GLY A 100 11.44 -5.94 -11.95
C GLY A 100 12.15 -5.88 -10.59
N GLN A 101 13.41 -6.32 -10.57
CA GLN A 101 14.21 -6.47 -9.33
C GLN A 101 14.56 -5.14 -8.64
N GLN A 102 14.44 -4.01 -9.34
CA GLN A 102 14.74 -2.68 -8.79
C GLN A 102 13.56 -2.08 -8.00
N VAL A 103 12.40 -2.74 -8.01
CA VAL A 103 11.23 -2.32 -7.25
C VAL A 103 11.43 -2.67 -5.78
N GLY A 104 11.40 -1.66 -4.91
CA GLY A 104 11.58 -1.82 -3.47
C GLY A 104 10.30 -2.16 -2.71
N LEU A 105 9.13 -1.80 -3.25
CA LEU A 105 7.81 -1.99 -2.63
C LEU A 105 6.90 -2.77 -3.59
N VAL A 106 6.32 -3.86 -3.09
CA VAL A 106 5.34 -4.66 -3.82
C VAL A 106 4.09 -4.82 -2.95
N ALA A 107 2.93 -4.50 -3.49
CA ALA A 107 1.64 -4.82 -2.91
C ALA A 107 0.88 -5.78 -3.83
N LEU A 108 0.44 -6.90 -3.29
CA LEU A 108 -0.37 -7.89 -3.97
C LEU A 108 -1.82 -7.77 -3.48
N LEU A 109 -2.73 -7.48 -4.41
CA LEU A 109 -4.17 -7.37 -4.17
C LEU A 109 -4.93 -8.37 -5.05
N PRO A 110 -6.21 -8.66 -4.74
CA PRO A 110 -7.06 -9.43 -5.65
C PRO A 110 -7.10 -8.81 -7.04
N GLY A 111 -6.54 -9.52 -8.03
CA GLY A 111 -6.54 -9.12 -9.43
C GLY A 111 -5.49 -8.08 -9.83
N LEU A 112 -4.63 -7.62 -8.91
CA LEU A 112 -3.67 -6.53 -9.20
C LEU A 112 -2.37 -6.68 -8.42
N VAL A 113 -1.27 -6.29 -9.05
CA VAL A 113 0.03 -6.10 -8.41
C VAL A 113 0.41 -4.64 -8.56
N LEU A 114 0.69 -3.98 -7.44
CA LEU A 114 1.21 -2.62 -7.41
C LEU A 114 2.67 -2.67 -7.01
N ALA A 115 3.48 -1.85 -7.67
CA ALA A 115 4.92 -1.84 -7.52
C ALA A 115 5.47 -0.43 -7.66
N GLY A 116 6.40 -0.08 -6.79
CA GLY A 116 7.10 1.19 -6.84
C GLY A 116 8.36 1.22 -5.98
N PRO A 117 9.06 2.35 -5.92
CA PRO A 117 10.15 2.52 -4.98
C PRO A 117 9.61 2.43 -3.55
N LEU A 118 10.37 1.81 -2.65
CA LEU A 118 10.05 1.84 -1.22
C LEU A 118 10.41 3.21 -0.65
N PRO A 119 9.45 4.03 -0.21
CA PRO A 119 9.76 5.32 0.39
C PRO A 119 10.44 5.09 1.75
N ARG A 120 11.60 5.70 1.92
CA ARG A 120 12.41 5.58 3.14
C ARG A 120 12.21 6.74 4.10
N GLU A 121 11.90 7.91 3.55
CA GLU A 121 11.74 9.16 4.30
C GLU A 121 10.26 9.52 4.41
N PRO A 122 9.85 10.16 5.51
CA PRO A 122 8.52 10.75 5.63
C PRO A 122 8.17 11.62 4.44
N VAL A 123 6.91 11.62 4.03
CA VAL A 123 6.43 12.41 2.90
C VAL A 123 6.48 13.90 3.25
N ASP A 124 7.04 14.69 2.35
CA ASP A 124 6.90 16.14 2.38
C ASP A 124 5.48 16.52 1.93
N PRO A 125 4.67 17.21 2.76
CA PRO A 125 3.32 17.63 2.38
C PRO A 125 3.26 18.37 1.04
N ALA A 126 4.26 19.20 0.73
CA ALA A 126 4.29 19.98 -0.50
C ALA A 126 4.43 19.10 -1.75
N ARG A 127 4.93 17.87 -1.61
CA ARG A 127 5.07 16.90 -2.72
C ARG A 127 3.86 16.00 -2.88
N LEU A 128 2.92 16.08 -1.94
CA LEU A 128 1.69 15.30 -1.93
C LEU A 128 0.49 16.11 -2.42
N ASP A 129 0.58 17.44 -2.46
CA ASP A 129 -0.45 18.34 -2.98
C ASP A 129 -0.40 18.41 -4.53
N PRO A 130 -1.50 18.17 -5.26
CA PRO A 130 -1.55 18.35 -6.71
C PRO A 130 -1.64 19.83 -7.15
N ASP A 131 -1.92 20.76 -6.24
CA ASP A 131 -2.17 22.18 -6.56
C ASP A 131 -0.96 23.09 -6.33
N VAL A 132 0.25 22.51 -6.19
CA VAL A 132 1.56 23.20 -6.16
C VAL A 132 2.37 22.90 -7.43
#